data_AF-A0A453QPV4-F1
#
_entry.id   AF-A0A453QPV4-F1
#
_cell.length_a   1.000
_cell.length_b   1.000
_cell.length_c   1.000
_cell.angle_alpha   90.00
_cell.angle_beta   90.00
_cell.angle_gamma   90.00
#
_symmetry.space_group_name_H-M   'P 1'
#
loop_
_entity.id
_entity.type
_entity.pdbx_description
1 polymer ?
#
loop_
_entity_poly.entity_id
_entity_poly.type
_entity_poly.pdbx_seq_one_letter_code
_entity_poly.pdbx_strand_id
1 'polypeptide(L)' 'GGYRGFYARNTIDLTPKSVNDIHKRGGTILGSSRGGHDTMKIVDSIQYRGINQVYVIGGDGSQRGAGVIFE' A
#
# COMPACT_ATOMS: atom_id res chain seq x y z
N GLY A 1 -6.77 1.13 -3.24
CA GLY A 1 -5.47 1.35 -3.92
C GLY A 1 -4.74 2.50 -3.27
N GLY A 2 -3.41 2.52 -3.38
CA GLY A 2 -2.54 3.51 -2.72
C GLY A 2 -2.74 3.59 -1.20
N TYR A 3 -2.44 4.75 -0.60
CA TYR A 3 -2.57 4.95 0.85
C TYR A 3 -3.99 4.76 1.40
N ARG A 4 -5.01 5.03 0.59
CA ARG A 4 -6.41 4.78 0.98
C ARG A 4 -6.71 3.29 1.21
N GLY A 5 -5.87 2.40 0.68
CA GLY A 5 -5.97 0.96 0.92
C GLY A 5 -5.79 0.58 2.39
N PHE A 6 -5.04 1.36 3.18
CA PHE A 6 -4.86 1.09 4.61
C PHE A 6 -6.12 1.34 5.43
N TYR A 7 -7.04 2.19 4.94
CA TYR A 7 -8.30 2.49 5.64
C TYR A 7 -9.35 1.39 5.46
N ALA A 8 -9.19 0.56 4.43
CA ALA A 8 -10.13 -0.49 4.09
C ALA A 8 -9.62 -1.86 4.56
N ARG A 9 -10.50 -2.71 5.10
CA ARG A 9 -10.12 -4.05 5.62
C ARG A 9 -9.97 -5.14 4.56
N ASN A 10 -9.99 -4.79 3.27
CA ASN A 10 -9.99 -5.73 2.15
C ASN A 10 -8.59 -5.96 1.54
N THR A 11 -7.61 -6.32 2.36
CA THR A 11 -6.27 -6.73 1.85
C THR A 11 -6.37 -7.97 0.95
N ILE A 12 -5.46 -8.06 -0.01
CA ILE A 12 -5.38 -9.17 -0.96
C ILE A 12 -4.08 -9.93 -0.69
N ASP A 13 -4.18 -11.24 -0.49
CA ASP A 13 -3.01 -12.09 -0.31
C ASP A 13 -2.27 -12.29 -1.63
N LEU A 14 -0.98 -11.92 -1.62
CA LEU A 14 -0.08 -12.10 -2.75
C LEU A 14 0.64 -13.45 -2.60
N THR A 15 0.29 -14.38 -3.49
CA THR A 15 0.86 -15.72 -3.59
C THR A 15 1.43 -15.88 -5.00
N PRO A 16 2.36 -16.81 -5.25
CA PRO A 16 2.87 -17.07 -6.61
C PRO A 16 1.75 -17.29 -7.64
N LYS A 17 0.63 -17.90 -7.20
CA LYS A 17 -0.56 -18.10 -8.03
C LYS A 17 -1.32 -16.80 -8.31
N SER A 18 -1.54 -15.95 -7.30
CA SER A 18 -2.32 -14.70 -7.48
C SER A 18 -1.52 -13.62 -8.22
N VAL A 19 -0.19 -13.68 -8.22
CA VAL A 19 0.67 -12.73 -8.95
C VAL A 19 1.19 -13.28 -10.28
N ASN A 20 0.80 -14.49 -10.68
CA ASN A 20 1.23 -15.04 -11.96
C ASN A 20 0.76 -14.13 -13.12
N ASP A 21 1.62 -13.97 -14.13
CA ASP A 21 1.37 -13.17 -15.35
C ASP A 21 1.05 -11.67 -15.17
N ILE A 22 1.04 -11.12 -13.95
CA ILE A 22 0.73 -9.68 -13.76
C ILE A 22 1.74 -8.77 -14.45
N HIS A 23 2.98 -9.23 -14.63
CA HIS A 23 4.04 -8.52 -15.35
C HIS A 23 3.74 -8.33 -16.84
N LYS A 24 2.80 -9.10 -17.42
CA LYS A 24 2.36 -8.98 -18.81
C LYS A 24 1.23 -7.95 -18.98
N ARG A 25 0.71 -7.40 -17.87
CA ARG A 25 -0.43 -6.47 -17.85
C ARG A 25 0.01 -5.10 -17.36
N GLY A 26 -0.36 -4.05 -18.10
CA GLY A 26 -0.15 -2.68 -17.65
C GLY A 26 -1.01 -2.33 -16.43
N GLY A 27 -0.58 -1.31 -15.67
CA GLY A 27 -1.27 -0.84 -14.47
C GLY A 27 -0.84 -1.58 -13.20
N THR A 28 -1.73 -1.66 -12.21
CA THR A 28 -1.47 -2.33 -10.93
C THR A 28 -2.70 -3.13 -10.49
N ILE A 29 -2.48 -4.38 -10.06
CA ILE A 29 -3.53 -5.25 -9.52
C ILE A 29 -4.04 -4.79 -8.14
N LEU A 30 -3.24 -4.00 -7.42
CA LEU A 30 -3.58 -3.46 -6.09
C LEU A 30 -4.32 -2.11 -6.18
N GLY A 31 -4.32 -1.49 -7.36
CA GLY A 31 -4.85 -0.16 -7.58
C GLY A 31 -3.93 0.94 -7.00
N SER A 32 -4.00 2.12 -7.60
CA SER A 32 -3.30 3.32 -7.11
C SER A 32 -4.31 4.41 -6.74
N SER A 33 -3.89 5.35 -5.91
CA SER A 33 -4.68 6.54 -5.58
C SER A 33 -3.78 7.76 -5.48
N ARG A 34 -4.32 8.93 -5.80
CA ARG A 34 -3.66 10.23 -5.58
C ARG A 34 -4.35 10.99 -4.45
N GLY A 35 -3.64 11.98 -3.91
CA GLY A 35 -4.11 12.83 -2.81
C GLY A 35 -3.65 12.34 -1.44
N GLY A 36 -3.81 13.22 -0.44
CA GLY A 36 -3.23 13.07 0.89
C GLY A 36 -3.54 11.78 1.63
N HIS A 37 -2.79 11.57 2.71
CA HIS A 37 -2.89 10.44 3.61
C HIS A 37 -3.09 10.92 5.05
N ASP A 38 -3.66 10.05 5.86
CA ASP A 38 -3.84 10.20 7.29
C ASP A 38 -2.88 9.21 7.95
N THR A 39 -1.74 9.72 8.38
CA THR A 39 -0.62 8.91 8.88
C THR A 39 -1.06 8.03 10.05
N MET A 40 -1.81 8.59 11.00
CA MET A 40 -2.27 7.85 12.18
C MET A 40 -3.12 6.65 11.78
N LYS A 41 -4.09 6.83 10.87
CA LYS A 41 -4.90 5.71 10.39
C LYS A 41 -4.10 4.64 9.66
N ILE A 42 -3.01 5.02 8.99
CA ILE A 42 -2.12 4.06 8.32
C ILE A 42 -1.33 3.26 9.35
N VAL A 43 -0.70 3.95 10.31
CA VAL A 43 0.08 3.33 11.38
C VAL A 43 -0.79 2.39 12.22
N ASP A 44 -1.98 2.84 12.62
CA ASP A 44 -2.95 2.02 13.36
C ASP A 44 -3.32 0.75 12.58
N SER A 45 -3.52 0.87 11.26
CA SER A 45 -3.85 -0.26 10.38
C SER A 45 -2.69 -1.25 10.24
N ILE A 46 -1.44 -0.75 10.15
CA ILE A 46 -0.23 -1.57 10.12
C ILE A 46 -0.08 -2.36 11.42
N GLN A 47 -0.21 -1.68 12.56
CA GLN A 47 -0.11 -2.29 13.89
C GLN A 47 -1.23 -3.31 14.12
N TYR A 48 -2.48 -2.95 13.85
CA TYR A 48 -3.64 -3.82 14.02
C TYR A 48 -3.53 -5.11 13.20
N ARG A 49 -2.92 -5.05 12.02
CA ARG A 49 -2.72 -6.21 11.12
C ARG A 49 -1.42 -6.97 11.39
N GLY A 50 -0.56 -6.50 12.27
CA GLY A 50 0.74 -7.10 12.53
C GLY A 50 1.68 -7.07 11.32
N ILE A 51 1.59 -6.03 10.47
CA ILE A 51 2.45 -5.90 9.29
C ILE A 51 3.84 -5.45 9.74
N ASN A 52 4.87 -6.27 9.47
CA ASN A 52 6.24 -5.98 9.86
C ASN A 52 7.02 -5.18 8.82
N GLN A 53 6.58 -5.17 7.56
CA GLN A 53 7.27 -4.51 6.46
C GLN A 53 6.26 -3.88 5.49
N VAL A 54 6.54 -2.65 5.07
CA VAL A 54 5.70 -1.90 4.13
C VAL A 54 6.57 -1.42 2.98
N TYR A 55 6.18 -1.75 1.75
CA TYR A 55 6.84 -1.30 0.53
C TYR A 55 5.98 -0.27 -0.19
N VAL A 56 6.50 0.95 -0.35
CA VAL A 56 5.80 2.04 -1.04
C VAL A 56 6.34 2.19 -2.45
N ILE A 57 5.50 1.88 -3.44
CA ILE A 57 5.81 2.01 -4.87
C ILE A 57 5.09 3.25 -5.42
N GLY A 58 5.87 4.28 -5.77
CA GLY A 58 5.35 5.53 -6.30
C GLY A 58 6.42 6.60 -6.44
N GLY A 59 6.02 7.78 -6.91
CA GLY A 59 6.91 8.93 -7.05
C GLY A 59 7.19 9.66 -5.73
N ASP A 60 7.81 10.84 -5.82
CA ASP A 60 8.25 11.65 -4.69
C ASP A 60 7.17 11.88 -3.62
N GLY A 61 5.94 12.25 -4.00
CA GLY A 61 4.85 12.43 -3.02
C GLY A 61 4.51 11.17 -2.24
N SER A 62 4.62 9.98 -2.85
CA SER A 62 4.43 8.71 -2.16
C SER A 62 5.58 8.46 -1.18
N GLN A 63 6.84 8.67 -1.61
CA GLN A 63 8.02 8.46 -0.76
C GLN A 63 8.06 9.43 0.43
N ARG A 64 7.64 10.68 0.25
CA ARG A 64 7.47 11.64 1.37
C ARG A 64 6.46 11.14 2.39
N GLY A 65 5.32 10.62 1.93
CA GLY A 65 4.35 9.98 2.84
C GLY A 65 4.93 8.77 3.57
N ALA A 66 5.78 7.98 2.89
CA ALA A 66 6.45 6.83 3.50
C ALA A 66 7.41 7.27 4.62
N GLY A 67 8.13 8.38 4.41
CA GLY A 67 8.98 8.98 5.44
C GLY A 67 8.19 9.37 6.69
N VAL A 68 7.03 10.03 6.52
CA VAL A 68 6.16 10.44 7.63
C VAL A 68 5.54 9.24 8.36
N ILE A 69 5.31 8.11 7.68
CA ILE A 69 4.81 6.86 8.31
C ILE A 69 5.92 6.13 9.07
N PHE A 70 7.18 6.31 8.66
CA PHE A 70 8.33 5.63 9.25
C PHE A 70 8.80 6.29 10.55
N GLU A 71 8.69 7.62 10.67
CA GLU A 71 8.99 8.38 11.89
C GLU A 71 8.05 8.02 13.05
#